data_AF-A0A350QS61-F1
#
_entry.id   AF-A0A350QS61-F1
#
_cell.length_a   1.000
_cell.length_b   1.000
_cell.length_c   1.000
_cell.angle_alpha   90.00
_cell.angle_beta   90.00
_cell.angle_gamma   90.00
#
_symmetry.space_group_name_H-M   'P 1'
#
loop_
_entity.id
_entity.type
_entity.pdbx_description
1 polymer ?
#
loop_
_entity_poly.entity_id
_entity_poly.type
_entity_poly.pdbx_seq_one_letter_code
_entity_poly.pdbx_strand_id
1 'polypeptide(L)' 'QVVDDILDETQTTEELGKTAGKDRAQGKMTYPAVHGIEGARRFVERL' A
#
# COMPACT_ATOMS: atom_id res chain seq x y z
N GLN A 1 2.56 -8.66 -2.94
CA GLN A 1 2.86 -8.05 -1.64
C GLN A 1 2.96 -6.53 -1.76
N VAL A 2 4.11 -5.95 -2.17
CA VAL A 2 4.30 -4.48 -2.15
C VAL A 2 3.33 -3.71 -3.05
N VAL A 3 3.00 -4.23 -4.23
CA VAL A 3 2.01 -3.58 -5.11
C VAL A 3 0.62 -3.53 -4.47
N ASP A 4 0.17 -4.60 -3.82
CA ASP A 4 -1.14 -4.60 -3.11
C ASP A 4 -1.11 -3.64 -1.92
N ASP A 5 0.00 -3.58 -1.17
CA ASP A 5 0.17 -2.62 -0.07
C ASP A 5 0.10 -1.17 -0.57
N ILE A 6 0.71 -0.86 -1.73
CA ILE A 6 0.63 0.47 -2.36
C ILE A 6 -0.81 0.76 -2.77
N LEU A 7 -1.52 -0.21 -3.36
CA LEU A 7 -2.90 -0.02 -3.78
C LEU A 7 -3.82 0.19 -2.57
N ASP A 8 -3.66 -0.58 -1.47
CA ASP A 8 -4.43 -0.41 -0.23
C ASP A 8 -4.25 0.99 0.38
N GLU A 9 -3.06 1.57 0.24
CA GLU A 9 -2.72 2.87 0.82
C GLU A 9 -3.02 4.07 -0.10
N THR A 10 -3.17 3.86 -1.41
CA THR A 10 -3.32 4.96 -2.39
C THR A 10 -4.66 5.01 -3.10
N GLN A 11 -5.40 3.91 -3.18
CA GLN A 11 -6.68 3.85 -3.89
C GLN A 11 -7.87 4.04 -2.96
N THR A 12 -9.03 4.38 -3.55
CA THR A 12 -10.28 4.45 -2.80
C THR A 12 -10.91 3.07 -2.63
N THR A 13 -11.90 2.98 -1.73
CA THR A 13 -12.65 1.74 -1.52
C THR A 13 -13.44 1.35 -2.78
N GLU A 14 -13.95 2.32 -3.54
CA GLU A 14 -14.63 2.09 -4.81
C GLU A 14 -13.69 1.48 -5.86
N GLU A 15 -12.46 1.99 -5.97
CA GLU A 15 -11.46 1.48 -6.92
C GLU A 15 -10.98 0.07 -6.57
N LEU A 16 -10.81 -0.21 -5.28
CA LEU A 16 -10.36 -1.52 -4.79
C LEU A 16 -11.47 -2.57 -4.73
N GLY A 17 -12.73 -2.16 -4.70
CA GLY A 17 -13.88 -3.04 -4.41
C GLY A 17 -13.85 -3.66 -3.00
N LYS A 18 -12.96 -3.18 -2.12
CA LYS A 18 -12.75 -3.57 -0.72
C LYS A 18 -12.34 -2.35 0.09
N THR A 19 -12.44 -2.43 1.42
CA THR A 19 -12.02 -1.32 2.32
C THR A 19 -10.57 -0.94 2.09
N ALA A 20 -10.35 0.31 1.66
CA ALA A 20 -9.03 0.91 1.53
C ALA A 20 -8.41 1.24 2.90
N GLY A 21 -7.08 1.23 2.98
CA GLY A 21 -6.32 1.59 4.17
C GLY A 21 -6.52 0.66 5.35
N LYS A 22 -7.08 -0.54 5.13
CA LYS A 22 -7.33 -1.53 6.18
C LYS A 22 -6.03 -1.96 6.85
N ASP A 23 -4.93 -1.99 6.10
CA ASP A 23 -3.65 -2.46 6.63
C ASP A 23 -3.07 -1.44 7.61
N ARG A 24 -3.21 -0.15 7.31
CA ARG A 24 -2.89 0.94 8.25
C ARG A 24 -3.80 0.89 9.48
N ALA A 25 -5.11 0.68 9.28
CA ALA A 25 -6.07 0.60 10.38
C ALA A 25 -5.80 -0.59 11.33
N GLN A 26 -5.25 -1.69 10.80
CA GLN A 26 -4.85 -2.87 11.56
C GLN A 26 -3.42 -2.76 12.15
N GLY A 27 -2.73 -1.64 11.95
CA GLY A 27 -1.37 -1.43 12.44
C GLY A 27 -0.35 -2.38 11.78
N LYS A 28 -0.61 -2.84 10.56
CA LYS A 28 0.32 -3.70 9.84
C LYS A 28 1.55 -2.93 9.40
N MET A 29 2.71 -3.57 9.54
CA MET A 29 3.98 -3.07 9.05
C MET A 29 4.14 -3.44 7.56
N THR A 30 3.34 -2.83 6.71
CA THR A 30 3.45 -2.99 5.25
C THR A 30 4.70 -2.30 4.71
N TYR A 31 5.12 -2.62 3.49
CA TYR A 31 6.31 -2.01 2.90
C TYR A 31 6.23 -0.47 2.81
N PRO A 32 5.14 0.12 2.28
CA PRO A 32 4.99 1.58 2.28
C PRO A 32 4.83 2.19 3.69
N ALA A 33 4.32 1.46 4.68
CA ALA A 33 4.29 1.94 6.07
C ALA A 33 5.70 2.11 6.67
N VAL A 34 6.67 1.28 6.26
CA VAL A 34 8.05 1.34 6.75
C VAL A 34 8.94 2.26 5.90
N HIS A 35 8.77 2.24 4.58
CA HIS A 35 9.67 2.90 3.63
C HIS A 35 9.07 4.16 2.97
N GLY A 36 7.81 4.48 3.30
CA GLY A 36 7.02 5.51 2.63
C GLY A 36 6.55 5.07 1.23
N ILE A 37 5.47 5.70 0.76
CA ILE A 37 4.88 5.41 -0.57
C ILE A 37 5.87 5.59 -1.70
N GLU A 38 6.68 6.66 -1.67
CA GLU A 38 7.67 6.91 -2.71
C GLU A 38 8.81 5.87 -2.70
N GLY A 39 9.18 5.36 -1.52
CA GLY A 39 10.13 4.25 -1.40
C GLY A 39 9.57 2.96 -1.97
N ALA A 40 8.30 2.66 -1.68
CA ALA A 40 7.59 1.50 -2.19
C ALA A 40 7.45 1.53 -3.72
N ARG A 41 7.11 2.69 -4.31
CA ARG A 41 7.04 2.86 -5.77
C ARG A 41 8.38 2.59 -6.45
N ARG A 42 9.46 3.20 -5.96
CA ARG A 42 10.82 2.95 -6.48
C ARG A 42 11.26 1.50 -6.34
N PHE A 43 10.82 0.80 -5.28
CA PHE A 43 11.11 -0.61 -5.10
C PHE A 43 10.42 -1.47 -6.17
N VAL A 44 9.14 -1.20 -6.46
CA VAL A 44 8.39 -1.88 -7.52
C VAL A 44 8.97 -1.60 -8.91
N GLU A 45 9.40 -0.37 -9.19
CA GLU A 45 10.03 0.00 -10.48
C GLU A 45 11.37 -0.71 -10.75
N ARG A 46 12.02 -1.25 -9.71
CA ARG A 46 13.32 -1.93 -9.81
C ARG A 46 13.20 -3.46 -9.89
N LEU A 47 11.98 -4.01 -9.81
CA LEU A 47 11.67 -5.43 -9.94
C LEU A 47 11.38 -5.78 -11.41
#